data_AF-A0AAU9XYN7-F1
#
_entry.id   AF-A0AAU9XYN7-F1
#
_cell.length_a   1.000
_cell.length_b   1.000
_cell.length_c   1.000
_cell.angle_alpha   90.00
_cell.angle_beta   90.00
_cell.angle_gamma   90.00
#
_symmetry.space_group_name_H-M   'P 1'
#
loop_
_entity.id
_entity.type
_entity.pdbx_description
1 polymer ?
#
loop_
_entity_poly.entity_id
_entity_poly.type
_entity_poly.pdbx_seq_one_letter_code
_entity_poly.pdbx_strand_id
1 'polypeptide(L)'
;MEMRLWLHYCIRNDTVHYICCICSSNNTGPSESPFMSKGFKNWKKTSDEHLDAHARSEVHQLSEEKMTNFLKTRRPGSDISARLHRQAAELQRWTMKGVLSIIDEVIALGQRSIPLRDNWDPSKRNEDRNFSFFVD
;
A
#
# COMPACT_ATOMS: atom_id res chain seq x y z
N MET A 1 0.07 -21.72 22.71
CA MET A 1 -1.00 -20.77 22.32
C MET A 1 -0.81 -20.48 20.86
N GLU A 2 -1.58 -21.16 20.01
CA GLU A 2 -1.47 -21.06 18.56
C GLU A 2 -2.02 -19.69 18.13
N MET A 3 -1.23 -18.88 17.42
CA MET A 3 -1.70 -17.59 16.94
C MET A 3 -2.75 -17.83 15.85
N ARG A 4 -4.00 -17.50 16.15
CA ARG A 4 -5.12 -17.57 15.21
C ARG A 4 -5.01 -16.43 14.18
N LEU A 5 -4.18 -16.62 13.16
CA LEU A 5 -3.87 -15.65 12.09
C LEU A 5 -5.09 -15.14 11.30
N TRP A 6 -6.24 -15.81 11.46
CA TRP A 6 -7.51 -15.49 10.84
C TRP A 6 -8.35 -14.46 11.64
N LEU A 7 -7.94 -14.09 12.85
CA LEU A 7 -8.58 -13.05 13.67
C LEU A 7 -7.97 -11.68 13.40
N HIS A 8 -8.80 -10.70 13.05
CA HIS A 8 -8.38 -9.31 12.86
C HIS A 8 -9.17 -8.38 13.78
N TYR A 9 -8.47 -7.58 14.58
CA TYR A 9 -9.07 -6.61 15.49
C TYR A 9 -9.24 -5.24 14.82
N CYS A 10 -10.46 -4.71 14.82
CA CYS A 10 -10.80 -3.38 14.34
C CYS A 10 -10.94 -2.41 15.51
N ILE A 11 -9.95 -1.52 15.66
CA ILE A 11 -9.89 -0.53 16.75
C ILE A 11 -11.10 0.42 16.70
N ARG A 12 -11.50 0.86 15.49
CA ARG A 12 -12.56 1.86 15.30
C ARG A 12 -13.89 1.44 15.93
N ASN A 13 -14.19 0.14 15.90
CA ASN A 13 -15.48 -0.39 16.32
C ASN A 13 -15.39 -1.29 17.57
N ASP A 14 -14.18 -1.50 18.11
CA ASP A 14 -13.87 -2.51 19.15
C ASP A 14 -14.48 -3.89 18.81
N THR A 15 -14.22 -4.35 17.58
CA THR A 15 -14.74 -5.61 17.05
C THR A 15 -13.62 -6.49 16.54
N VAL A 16 -13.79 -7.80 16.67
CA VAL A 16 -12.94 -8.80 16.02
C VAL A 16 -13.66 -9.40 14.82
N HIS A 17 -12.91 -9.58 13.75
CA HIS A 17 -13.36 -10.03 12.45
C HIS A 17 -12.60 -11.28 12.03
N TYR A 18 -13.28 -12.17 11.32
CA TYR A 18 -12.67 -13.37 10.73
C TYR A 18 -12.26 -13.05 9.29
N ILE A 19 -10.99 -12.75 9.07
CA ILE A 19 -10.53 -12.13 7.82
C ILE A 19 -10.78 -13.02 6.60
N CYS A 20 -10.60 -14.34 6.73
CA CYS A 20 -10.88 -15.30 5.66
C CYS A 20 -12.36 -15.26 5.24
N CYS A 21 -13.27 -15.20 6.21
CA CYS A 21 -14.71 -15.14 5.98
C CYS A 21 -15.14 -13.82 5.31
N ILE A 22 -14.54 -12.70 5.72
CA ILE A 22 -14.83 -11.38 5.11
C ILE A 22 -14.32 -11.34 3.66
N CYS A 23 -13.10 -11.79 3.42
CA CYS A 23 -12.52 -11.77 2.08
C CYS A 23 -13.20 -12.73 1.10
N SER A 24 -13.89 -13.77 1.61
CA SER A 24 -14.55 -14.80 0.81
C SER A 24 -16.07 -14.62 0.69
N SER A 25 -16.64 -13.59 1.36
CA SER A 25 -18.06 -13.28 1.24
C SER A 25 -18.35 -12.63 -0.10
N ASN A 26 -18.81 -13.42 -1.07
CA ASN A 26 -19.50 -12.86 -2.22
C ASN A 26 -20.86 -12.36 -1.72
N ASN A 27 -21.21 -11.10 -1.98
CA ASN A 27 -22.47 -10.45 -1.60
C ASN A 27 -23.72 -11.04 -2.30
N THR A 28 -23.75 -12.35 -2.59
CA THR A 28 -24.72 -12.99 -3.49
C THR A 28 -25.55 -14.11 -2.85
N GLY A 29 -25.71 -14.15 -1.53
CA GLY A 29 -26.61 -15.13 -0.88
C GLY A 29 -27.33 -14.58 0.35
N PRO A 30 -28.59 -14.97 0.62
CA PRO A 30 -29.42 -14.47 1.72
C PRO A 30 -29.10 -15.15 3.06
N SER A 31 -27.82 -15.28 3.38
CA SER A 31 -27.35 -15.84 4.65
C SER A 31 -26.26 -14.93 5.21
N GLU A 32 -26.69 -13.76 5.68
CA GLU A 32 -25.89 -12.87 6.50
C GLU A 32 -25.57 -13.56 7.84
N SER A 33 -24.53 -14.38 7.85
CA SER A 33 -23.88 -14.76 9.08
C SER A 33 -23.38 -13.47 9.76
N PRO A 34 -23.82 -13.13 10.98
CA PRO A 34 -23.42 -11.89 11.67
C PRO A 34 -21.89 -11.75 11.85
N PHE A 35 -21.17 -12.86 11.69
CA PHE A 35 -19.72 -12.94 11.69
C PHE A 35 -19.06 -12.27 10.48
N MET A 36 -19.75 -12.15 9.34
CA MET A 36 -19.19 -11.62 8.10
C MET A 36 -19.34 -10.10 7.95
N SER A 37 -20.37 -9.47 8.50
CA SER A 37 -20.64 -8.04 8.28
C SER A 37 -20.46 -7.14 9.51
N LYS A 38 -20.76 -7.62 10.72
CA LYS A 38 -20.81 -6.77 11.92
C LYS A 38 -19.60 -6.90 12.84
N GLY A 39 -18.83 -7.99 12.72
CA GLY A 39 -17.75 -8.31 13.66
C GLY A 39 -18.30 -8.67 15.04
N PHE A 40 -17.50 -9.36 15.85
CA PHE A 40 -17.90 -9.75 17.19
C PHE A 40 -17.41 -8.72 18.22
N LYS A 41 -18.36 -8.18 19.00
CA LYS A 41 -18.11 -7.31 20.16
C LYS A 41 -17.91 -8.16 21.42
N ASN A 42 -17.22 -7.64 22.43
CA ASN A 42 -16.86 -8.40 23.63
C ASN A 42 -15.93 -9.59 23.35
N TRP A 43 -15.10 -9.49 22.33
CA TRP A 43 -14.13 -10.52 21.93
C TRP A 43 -13.19 -10.95 23.07
N LYS A 44 -12.94 -10.08 24.05
CA LYS A 44 -12.17 -10.36 25.27
C LYS A 44 -12.83 -11.37 26.21
N LYS A 45 -14.14 -11.60 26.06
CA LYS A 45 -14.95 -12.54 26.85
C LYS A 45 -15.36 -13.78 26.04
N THR A 46 -14.96 -13.87 24.77
CA THR A 46 -15.25 -15.04 23.95
C THR A 46 -14.47 -16.23 24.48
N SER A 47 -15.15 -17.31 24.82
CA SER A 47 -14.49 -18.56 25.18
C SER A 47 -13.80 -19.16 23.96
N ASP A 48 -12.70 -19.88 24.19
CA ASP A 48 -12.03 -20.65 23.13
C ASP A 48 -13.00 -21.63 22.46
N GLU A 49 -13.97 -22.18 23.19
CA GLU A 49 -15.01 -23.06 22.64
C GLU A 49 -15.83 -22.41 21.52
N HIS A 50 -16.18 -21.12 21.66
CA HIS A 50 -16.90 -20.38 20.63
C HIS A 50 -16.04 -20.13 19.39
N LEU A 51 -14.76 -19.81 19.59
CA LEU A 51 -13.82 -19.62 18.49
C LEU A 51 -13.53 -20.94 17.77
N ASP A 52 -13.43 -22.05 18.51
CA ASP A 52 -13.19 -23.38 17.98
C ASP A 52 -14.43 -23.93 17.26
N ALA A 53 -15.62 -23.65 17.77
CA ALA A 53 -16.87 -23.94 17.08
C ALA A 53 -16.96 -23.18 15.75
N HIS A 54 -16.53 -21.91 15.72
CA HIS A 54 -16.47 -21.14 14.48
C HIS A 54 -15.42 -21.70 13.51
N ALA A 55 -14.22 -22.03 13.99
CA ALA A 55 -13.15 -22.61 13.16
C ALA A 55 -13.59 -23.94 12.51
N ARG A 56 -14.44 -24.72 13.18
CA ARG A 56 -15.04 -25.95 12.65
C ARG A 56 -16.28 -25.72 11.78
N SER A 57 -16.78 -24.49 11.68
CA SER A 57 -17.94 -24.20 10.85
C SER A 57 -17.61 -24.34 9.37
N GLU A 58 -18.55 -24.90 8.60
CA GLU A 58 -18.42 -25.10 7.16
C GLU A 58 -18.07 -23.78 6.43
N VAL A 59 -18.68 -22.69 6.87
CA VAL A 59 -18.43 -21.35 6.33
C VAL A 59 -16.97 -20.92 6.51
N HIS A 60 -16.37 -21.19 7.67
CA HIS A 60 -14.97 -20.88 7.94
C HIS A 60 -14.05 -21.72 7.07
N GLN A 61 -14.27 -23.04 7.04
CA GLN A 61 -13.46 -23.98 6.26
C GLN A 61 -13.49 -23.67 4.76
N LEU A 62 -14.68 -23.41 4.20
CA LEU A 62 -14.81 -23.02 2.78
C LEU A 62 -14.14 -21.68 2.48
N SER A 63 -14.20 -20.72 3.42
CA SER A 63 -13.56 -19.42 3.27
C SER A 63 -12.04 -19.51 3.35
N GLU A 64 -11.53 -20.37 4.24
CA GLU A 64 -10.11 -20.66 4.40
C GLU A 64 -9.56 -21.39 3.17
N GLU A 65 -10.31 -22.35 2.62
CA GLU A 65 -9.95 -23.05 1.39
C GLU A 65 -9.89 -22.06 0.21
N LYS A 66 -10.90 -21.20 0.05
CA LYS A 66 -10.90 -20.14 -0.98
C LYS A 66 -9.71 -19.20 -0.83
N MET A 67 -9.43 -18.73 0.37
CA MET A 67 -8.28 -17.87 0.65
C MET A 67 -6.97 -18.58 0.31
N THR A 68 -6.82 -19.84 0.71
CA THR A 68 -5.63 -20.65 0.45
C THR A 68 -5.42 -20.85 -1.05
N ASN A 69 -6.49 -21.19 -1.79
CA ASN A 69 -6.44 -21.34 -3.24
C ASN A 69 -6.11 -20.03 -3.96
N PHE A 70 -6.66 -18.91 -3.49
CA PHE A 70 -6.31 -17.59 -3.99
C PHE A 70 -4.83 -17.27 -3.73
N LEU A 71 -4.30 -17.54 -2.54
CA LEU A 71 -2.89 -17.32 -2.22
C LEU A 71 -1.97 -18.21 -3.06
N LYS A 72 -2.34 -19.47 -3.31
CA LYS A 72 -1.60 -20.39 -4.19
C LYS A 72 -1.58 -19.97 -5.66
N THR A 73 -2.62 -19.29 -6.12
CA THR A 73 -2.72 -18.83 -7.53
C THR A 73 -2.06 -17.47 -7.77
N ARG A 74 -1.59 -16.79 -6.72
CA ARG A 74 -0.83 -15.54 -6.87
C ARG A 74 0.52 -15.82 -7.54
N ARG A 75 0.78 -15.13 -8.65
CA ARG A 75 2.10 -15.15 -9.29
C ARG A 75 3.08 -14.28 -8.48
N PRO A 76 4.31 -14.76 -8.20
CA PRO A 76 5.36 -13.92 -7.62
C PRO A 76 5.56 -12.65 -8.47
N GLY A 77 5.60 -11.47 -7.83
CA GLY A 77 5.85 -10.19 -8.50
C GLY A 77 4.63 -9.44 -9.05
N SER A 78 3.41 -10.00 -8.95
CA SER A 78 2.17 -9.24 -9.21
C SER A 78 1.53 -8.67 -7.94
N ASP A 79 2.21 -8.77 -6.81
CA ASP A 79 1.70 -8.29 -5.53
C ASP A 79 1.77 -6.74 -5.44
N ILE A 80 0.91 -6.19 -4.59
CA ILE A 80 0.81 -4.73 -4.38
C ILE A 80 2.14 -4.18 -3.85
N SER A 81 2.89 -4.95 -3.07
CA SER A 81 4.19 -4.53 -2.52
C SER A 81 5.22 -4.34 -3.62
N ALA A 82 5.34 -5.29 -4.56
CA ALA A 82 6.21 -5.22 -5.71
C ALA A 82 5.87 -4.01 -6.59
N ARG A 83 4.57 -3.71 -6.76
CA ARG A 83 4.13 -2.51 -7.49
C ARG A 83 4.50 -1.21 -6.77
N LEU A 84 4.33 -1.15 -5.45
CA LEU A 84 4.72 -0.01 -4.63
C LEU A 84 6.24 0.20 -4.63
N HIS A 85 7.02 -0.88 -4.50
CA HIS A 85 8.47 -0.81 -4.58
C HIS A 85 8.95 -0.32 -5.95
N ARG A 86 8.32 -0.78 -7.04
CA ARG A 86 8.63 -0.28 -8.38
C ARG A 86 8.33 1.21 -8.52
N GLN A 87 7.17 1.67 -8.04
CA GLN A 87 6.82 3.09 -8.07
C GLN A 87 7.79 3.95 -7.25
N ALA A 88 8.19 3.48 -6.07
CA ALA A 88 9.18 4.16 -5.25
C ALA A 88 10.56 4.24 -5.94
N ALA A 89 11.00 3.15 -6.57
CA ALA A 89 12.26 3.11 -7.32
C ALA A 89 12.22 4.03 -8.56
N GLU A 90 11.09 4.08 -9.27
CA GLU A 90 10.89 5.01 -10.40
C GLU A 90 10.96 6.46 -9.93
N LEU A 91 10.27 6.81 -8.83
CA LEU A 91 10.33 8.15 -8.25
C LEU A 91 11.76 8.55 -7.86
N GLN A 92 12.48 7.67 -7.17
CA GLN A 92 13.87 7.90 -6.78
C GLN A 92 14.77 8.14 -8.01
N ARG A 93 14.58 7.37 -9.08
CA ARG A 93 15.32 7.54 -10.33
C ARG A 93 15.06 8.92 -10.97
N TRP A 94 13.82 9.39 -10.98
CA TRP A 94 13.46 10.72 -11.49
C TRP A 94 14.09 11.83 -10.65
N THR A 95 14.03 11.71 -9.32
CA THR A 95 14.68 12.67 -8.41
C THR A 95 16.19 12.71 -8.62
N MET A 96 16.84 11.54 -8.70
CA MET A 96 18.28 11.46 -8.95
C MET A 96 18.66 12.07 -10.31
N LYS A 97 17.86 11.87 -11.35
CA LYS A 97 18.09 12.49 -12.67
C LYS A 97 18.10 14.02 -12.55
N GLY A 98 17.11 14.61 -11.87
CA GLY A 98 17.05 16.06 -11.68
C GLY A 98 18.23 16.63 -10.88
N VAL A 99 18.65 15.93 -9.83
CA VAL A 99 19.81 16.34 -9.01
C VAL A 99 21.10 16.28 -9.82
N LEU A 100 21.31 15.21 -10.60
CA LEU A 100 22.49 15.09 -11.47
C LEU A 100 22.54 16.22 -12.50
N SER A 101 21.42 16.56 -13.13
CA SER A 101 21.35 17.69 -14.07
C SER A 101 21.75 19.01 -13.42
N ILE A 102 21.33 19.27 -12.18
CA ILE A 102 21.74 20.48 -11.44
C ILE A 102 23.25 20.47 -11.17
N ILE A 103 23.80 19.32 -10.76
CA ILE A 103 25.24 19.18 -10.49
C ILE A 103 26.05 19.42 -11.78
N ASP A 104 25.64 18.82 -12.89
CA ASP A 104 26.29 18.99 -14.20
C ASP A 104 26.32 20.45 -14.63
N GLU A 105 25.24 21.18 -14.37
CA GLU A 105 25.17 22.61 -14.67
C GLU A 105 26.10 23.44 -13.78
N VAL A 106 26.12 23.19 -12.47
CA VAL A 106 27.04 23.87 -11.55
C VAL A 106 28.49 23.64 -11.97
N ILE A 107 28.83 22.41 -12.38
CA ILE A 107 30.16 22.08 -12.91
C ILE A 107 30.45 22.87 -14.20
N ALA A 108 29.52 22.87 -15.15
CA ALA A 108 29.69 23.58 -16.43
C ALA A 108 29.86 25.09 -16.24
N LEU A 109 29.10 25.70 -15.34
CA LEU A 109 29.22 27.11 -14.98
C LEU A 109 30.56 27.40 -14.32
N GLY A 110 31.00 26.55 -13.38
CA GLY A 110 32.30 26.65 -12.73
C GLY A 110 33.47 26.57 -13.72
N GLN A 111 33.43 25.61 -14.66
CA GLN A 111 34.44 25.46 -15.72
C GLN A 111 34.54 26.70 -16.62
N ARG A 112 33.41 27.40 -16.85
CA ARG A 112 33.33 28.59 -17.70
C ARG A 112 33.51 29.90 -16.92
N SER A 113 33.73 29.84 -15.60
CA SER A 113 33.78 31.00 -14.71
C SER A 113 32.51 31.88 -14.81
N ILE A 114 31.35 31.26 -15.04
CA ILE A 114 30.07 31.95 -15.12
C ILE A 114 29.40 31.87 -13.74
N PRO A 115 28.97 32.99 -13.13
CA PRO A 115 28.24 32.96 -11.87
C PRO A 115 26.85 32.34 -12.05
N LEU A 116 26.41 31.58 -11.05
CA LEU A 116 25.01 31.18 -10.90
C LEU A 116 24.13 32.44 -10.85
N ARG A 117 23.17 32.53 -11.76
CA ARG A 117 22.22 33.65 -11.82
C ARG A 117 20.82 33.17 -11.47
N ASP A 118 20.28 33.77 -10.43
CA ASP A 118 18.84 33.82 -10.21
C ASP A 118 18.42 35.27 -10.46
N ASN A 119 17.60 35.50 -11.49
CA ASN A 119 17.04 36.82 -11.73
C ASN A 119 15.59 36.65 -12.14
N TRP A 120 14.72 36.64 -11.13
CA TRP A 120 13.28 36.77 -11.33
C TRP A 120 13.00 38.16 -11.89
N ASP A 121 12.57 38.24 -13.15
CA ASP A 121 12.09 39.49 -13.74
C ASP A 121 10.57 39.61 -13.52
N PRO A 122 10.11 40.46 -12.57
CA PRO A 122 8.68 40.62 -12.29
C PRO A 122 7.90 41.23 -13.46
N SER A 123 8.58 41.89 -14.41
CA SER A 123 7.94 42.49 -15.58
C SER A 123 7.70 41.48 -16.71
N LYS A 124 8.60 40.51 -16.88
CA LYS A 124 8.47 39.44 -17.88
C LYS A 124 7.73 38.22 -17.36
N ARG A 125 7.58 38.09 -16.04
CA ARG A 125 7.12 36.85 -15.36
C ARG A 125 7.84 35.60 -15.88
N ASN A 126 9.08 35.78 -16.28
CA ASN A 126 9.88 34.75 -16.91
C ASN A 126 11.27 34.78 -16.32
N GLU A 127 11.86 33.60 -16.23
CA GLU A 127 13.18 33.38 -15.71
C GLU A 127 14.16 33.36 -16.88
N ASP A 128 14.84 34.48 -17.15
CA ASP A 128 15.98 34.50 -18.06
C ASP A 128 17.16 33.81 -17.35
N ARG A 129 17.13 32.48 -17.29
CA ARG A 129 18.05 31.60 -16.52
C ARG A 129 19.06 30.88 -17.40
N ASN A 130 20.14 30.42 -16.76
CA ASN A 130 21.11 29.50 -17.37
C ASN A 130 20.60 28.04 -17.32
N PHE A 131 19.66 27.70 -16.41
CA PHE A 131 19.11 26.35 -16.23
C PHE A 131 18.26 25.84 -17.39
N SER A 132 17.58 26.76 -18.09
CA SER A 132 16.77 26.41 -19.26
C SER A 132 17.58 26.10 -20.52
N PHE A 133 18.89 26.38 -20.52
CA PHE A 133 19.76 26.11 -21.67
C PHE A 133 20.35 24.69 -21.69
N PHE A 134 20.26 23.93 -20.59
CA PHE A 134 20.94 22.64 -20.44
C PHE A 134 20.05 21.49 -19.92
N VAL A 135 18.78 21.75 -19.63
CA VAL A 135 17.81 20.74 -19.21
C VAL A 135 16.77 20.55 -20.33
N ASP A 136 16.88 19.43 -21.05
CA ASP A 136 15.87 18.91 -21.99
C ASP A 136 14.70 18.22 -21.26
#